data_AF-A0A960I773-F1
#
_entry.id   AF-A0A960I773-F1
#
_cell.length_a   1.000
_cell.length_b   1.000
_cell.length_c   1.000
_cell.angle_alpha   90.00
_cell.angle_beta   90.00
_cell.angle_gamma   90.00
#
_symmetry.space_group_name_H-M   'P 1'
#
loop_
_entity.id
_entity.type
_entity.pdbx_description
1 polymer ?
#
loop_
_entity_poly.entity_id
_entity_poly.type
_entity_poly.pdbx_seq_one_letter_code
_entity_poly.pdbx_strand_id
1 'polypeptide(L)'
;DEWYRHLYRTSYAYHGVHPFYMWYWGSHALDHLGAVIVVGGDTRAVRRLGFRPATTLQDALEMASDVVGRQPTITHLHNPPLFMADVT
;
A
#
# COMPACT_ATOMS: atom_id res chain seq x y z
N ASP A 1 -14.38 -14.66 7.09
CA ASP A 1 -15.32 -14.48 5.97
C ASP A 1 -15.23 -15.71 5.07
N GLU A 2 -16.37 -16.29 4.70
CA GLU A 2 -16.45 -17.52 3.91
C GLU A 2 -16.00 -17.33 2.45
N TRP A 3 -16.17 -16.14 1.89
CA TRP A 3 -15.77 -15.80 0.52
C TRP A 3 -14.27 -15.96 0.31
N TYR A 4 -13.45 -15.32 1.15
CA TYR A 4 -11.99 -15.43 1.06
C TYR A 4 -11.49 -16.87 1.31
N ARG A 5 -12.19 -17.64 2.14
CA ARG A 5 -11.85 -19.06 2.38
C ARG A 5 -12.14 -19.92 1.15
N HIS A 6 -13.23 -19.64 0.42
CA HIS A 6 -13.52 -20.30 -0.84
C HIS A 6 -12.44 -19.95 -1.87
N LEU A 7 -12.19 -18.65 -2.12
CA LEU A 7 -11.18 -18.20 -3.08
C LEU A 7 -9.79 -18.81 -2.84
N TYR A 8 -9.38 -18.99 -1.58
CA TYR A 8 -8.09 -19.63 -1.27
C TYR A 8 -8.10 -21.16 -1.51
N ARG A 9 -9.22 -21.83 -1.26
CA ARG A 9 -9.30 -23.31 -1.32
C ARG A 9 -9.61 -23.84 -2.72
N THR A 10 -10.39 -23.09 -3.49
CA THR A 10 -10.96 -23.53 -4.77
C THR A 10 -10.58 -22.60 -5.92
N SER A 11 -9.93 -21.47 -5.64
CA SER A 11 -9.41 -20.54 -6.65
C SER A 11 -7.94 -20.24 -6.39
N TYR A 12 -7.30 -19.47 -7.27
CA TYR A 12 -5.87 -19.16 -7.19
C TYR A 12 -5.53 -18.00 -6.25
N ALA A 13 -6.34 -17.76 -5.21
CA ALA A 13 -6.09 -16.66 -4.30
C ALA A 13 -4.95 -16.97 -3.33
N TYR A 14 -4.23 -15.93 -2.93
CA TYR A 14 -3.18 -16.05 -1.92
C TYR A 14 -3.70 -16.56 -0.59
N HIS A 15 -2.83 -17.25 0.16
CA HIS A 15 -3.12 -17.59 1.54
C HIS A 15 -3.30 -16.33 2.40
N GLY A 16 -4.17 -16.37 3.40
CA GLY A 16 -4.50 -15.22 4.25
C GLY A 16 -3.31 -14.60 5.01
N VAL A 17 -2.19 -15.34 5.13
CA VAL A 17 -0.94 -14.82 5.71
C VAL A 17 -0.15 -13.91 4.77
N HIS A 18 -0.36 -14.04 3.45
CA HIS A 18 0.42 -13.35 2.41
C HIS A 18 0.50 -11.82 2.59
N PRO A 19 -0.58 -11.06 2.88
CA PRO A 19 -0.47 -9.62 3.09
C PRO A 19 0.44 -9.24 4.27
N PHE A 20 0.55 -10.10 5.30
CA PHE A 20 1.46 -9.86 6.42
C PHE A 20 2.91 -10.08 6.02
N TYR A 21 3.21 -11.04 5.15
CA TYR A 21 4.55 -11.21 4.59
C TYR A 21 4.94 -10.03 3.70
N MET A 22 4.03 -9.55 2.85
CA MET A 22 4.29 -8.37 2.02
C MET A 22 4.54 -7.12 2.87
N TRP A 23 3.77 -6.92 3.94
CA TRP A 23 4.01 -5.82 4.89
C TRP A 23 5.35 -5.98 5.60
N TYR A 24 5.65 -7.17 6.11
CA TYR A 24 6.92 -7.47 6.78
C TYR A 24 8.14 -7.27 5.85
N TRP A 25 8.06 -7.64 4.58
CA TRP A 25 9.14 -7.37 3.61
C TRP A 25 9.45 -5.88 3.45
N GLY A 26 8.44 -5.02 3.61
CA GLY A 26 8.62 -3.58 3.62
C GLY A 26 9.29 -3.03 4.89
N SER A 27 9.39 -3.80 5.97
CA SER A 27 9.86 -3.31 7.28
C SER A 27 11.23 -2.66 7.23
N HIS A 28 12.20 -3.27 6.56
CA HIS A 28 13.54 -2.70 6.40
C HIS A 28 13.51 -1.38 5.61
N ALA A 29 12.58 -1.21 4.66
CA ALA A 29 12.44 0.08 3.98
C ALA A 29 11.94 1.17 4.95
N LEU A 30 11.09 0.82 5.92
CA LEU A 30 10.54 1.77 6.88
C LEU A 30 11.62 2.38 7.79
N ASP A 31 12.75 1.69 8.01
CA ASP A 31 13.89 2.24 8.76
C ASP A 31 14.57 3.41 8.03
N HIS A 32 14.30 3.60 6.73
CA HIS A 32 14.90 4.63 5.89
C HIS A 32 13.89 5.65 5.36
N LEU A 33 12.60 5.38 5.47
CA LEU A 33 11.54 6.25 4.96
C LEU A 33 11.03 7.18 6.07
N GLY A 34 10.89 8.47 5.77
CA GLY A 34 10.30 9.44 6.71
C GLY A 34 8.79 9.28 6.87
N ALA A 35 8.08 8.83 5.83
CA ALA A 35 6.66 8.48 5.86
C ALA A 35 6.29 7.59 4.67
N VAL A 36 5.24 6.78 4.86
CA VAL A 36 4.56 6.05 3.79
C VAL A 36 3.12 6.55 3.70
N ILE A 37 2.72 7.02 2.53
CA ILE A 37 1.38 7.53 2.26
C ILE A 37 0.70 6.62 1.23
N VAL A 38 -0.48 6.08 1.57
CA VAL A 38 -1.24 5.17 0.72
C VAL A 38 -2.49 5.89 0.21
N VAL A 39 -2.57 6.10 -1.10
CA VAL A 39 -3.71 6.71 -1.76
C VAL A 39 -4.79 5.66 -2.02
N GLY A 40 -6.04 5.94 -1.63
CA GLY A 40 -7.19 5.08 -1.91
C GLY A 40 -7.26 3.77 -1.09
N GLY A 41 -6.37 3.58 -0.12
CA GLY A 41 -6.40 2.40 0.76
C GLY A 41 -7.49 2.49 1.83
N ASP A 42 -7.93 1.33 2.34
CA ASP A 42 -8.83 1.29 3.50
C ASP A 42 -8.19 2.01 4.69
N THR A 43 -8.85 3.07 5.14
CA THR A 43 -8.28 4.01 6.11
C THR A 43 -7.92 3.34 7.44
N ARG A 44 -8.71 2.36 7.88
CA ARG A 44 -8.47 1.63 9.13
C ARG A 44 -7.26 0.71 9.00
N ALA A 45 -7.17 -0.03 7.91
CA ALA A 45 -6.05 -0.93 7.63
C ALA A 45 -4.74 -0.16 7.47
N VAL A 46 -4.73 0.91 6.66
CA VAL A 46 -3.53 1.74 6.41
C VAL A 46 -2.95 2.28 7.72
N ARG A 47 -3.80 2.82 8.61
CA ARG A 47 -3.36 3.29 9.94
C ARG A 47 -2.84 2.16 10.82
N ARG A 48 -3.51 0.99 10.81
CA ARG A 48 -3.08 -0.17 11.60
C ARG A 48 -1.73 -0.72 11.15
N LEU A 49 -1.36 -0.52 9.89
CA LEU A 49 -0.07 -0.90 9.32
C LEU A 49 1.03 0.15 9.53
N GLY A 50 0.72 1.28 10.20
CA GLY A 50 1.69 2.35 10.51
C GLY A 50 1.84 3.39 9.39
N PHE A 51 0.93 3.42 8.42
CA PHE A 51 1.00 4.32 7.26
C PHE A 51 -0.04 5.44 7.33
N ARG A 52 0.11 6.45 6.47
CA ARG A 52 -0.81 7.60 6.37
C ARG A 52 -1.77 7.39 5.19
N PRO A 53 -3.10 7.39 5.38
CA PRO A 53 -4.05 7.31 4.27
C PRO A 53 -4.26 8.68 3.61
N ALA A 54 -4.39 8.69 2.29
CA ALA A 54 -4.75 9.85 1.47
C ALA A 54 -5.89 9.48 0.52
N THR A 55 -6.73 10.44 0.14
CA THR A 55 -7.84 10.18 -0.79
C THR A 55 -7.42 10.38 -2.23
N THR A 56 -6.59 11.40 -2.49
CA THR A 56 -6.04 11.69 -3.82
C THR A 56 -4.52 11.72 -3.80
N LEU A 57 -3.90 11.65 -4.99
CA LEU A 57 -2.46 11.85 -5.14
C LEU A 57 -2.05 13.28 -4.74
N GLN A 58 -2.91 14.27 -4.97
CA GLN A 58 -2.66 15.65 -4.57
C GLN A 58 -2.56 15.77 -3.04
N ASP A 59 -3.50 15.16 -2.30
CA ASP A 59 -3.44 15.14 -0.83
C ASP A 59 -2.14 14.47 -0.35
N ALA A 60 -1.75 13.38 -1.01
CA ALA A 60 -0.53 12.66 -0.64
C ALA A 60 0.73 13.51 -0.83
N LEU A 61 0.81 14.29 -1.92
CA LEU A 61 1.93 15.19 -2.18
C LEU A 61 1.95 16.37 -1.19
N GLU A 62 0.77 16.89 -0.82
CA GLU A 62 0.66 17.91 0.23
C GLU A 62 1.13 17.36 1.59
N MET A 63 0.63 16.19 1.99
CA MET A 63 1.04 15.50 3.22
C MET A 63 2.53 15.13 3.25
N ALA A 64 3.12 14.82 2.10
CA ALA A 64 4.56 14.54 1.99
C ALA A 64 5.39 15.80 2.25
N SER A 65 4.86 16.99 1.93
CA SER A 65 5.58 18.27 2.12
C SER A 65 5.89 18.55 3.59
N ASP A 66 5.11 18.00 4.54
CA ASP A 66 5.40 18.05 5.98
C ASP A 66 6.73 17.36 6.35
N VAL A 67 7.15 16.38 5.54
CA VAL A 67 8.30 15.51 5.82
C VAL A 67 9.51 15.93 4.98
N VAL A 68 9.32 16.25 3.71
CA VAL A 68 10.41 16.52 2.76
C VAL A 68 10.52 17.98 2.31
N GLY A 69 9.66 18.86 2.83
CA GLY A 69 9.60 20.26 2.44
C GLY A 69 8.81 20.51 1.15
N ARG A 70 8.70 21.79 0.76
CA ARG A 70 7.79 22.25 -0.30
C ARG A 70 8.32 22.12 -1.73
N GLN A 71 9.61 21.88 -1.91
CA GLN A 71 10.25 21.78 -3.23
C GLN A 71 11.14 20.52 -3.33
N PRO A 72 10.59 19.31 -3.14
CA PRO A 72 11.36 18.09 -3.29
C PRO A 72 11.55 17.73 -4.77
N THR A 73 12.58 16.95 -5.07
CA THR A 73 12.66 16.21 -6.33
C THR A 73 11.84 14.92 -6.23
N ILE A 74 11.08 14.57 -7.25
CA ILE A 74 10.21 13.38 -7.26
C ILE A 74 10.83 12.30 -8.15
N THR A 75 10.98 11.09 -7.61
CA THR A 75 11.28 9.89 -8.39
C THR A 75 9.99 9.10 -8.59
N HIS A 76 9.66 8.79 -9.84
CA HIS A 76 8.50 7.97 -10.20
C HIS A 76 8.96 6.61 -10.70
N LEU A 77 8.52 5.54 -10.03
CA LEU A 77 8.76 4.17 -10.47
C LEU A 77 7.71 3.77 -11.50
N HIS A 78 8.13 3.57 -12.75
CA HIS A 78 7.26 3.12 -13.83
C HIS A 78 7.54 1.63 -14.12
N ASN A 79 6.69 0.75 -13.60
CA ASN A 79 6.77 -0.70 -13.81
C ASN A 79 5.40 -1.26 -14.24
N PRO A 80 5.37 -2.35 -15.03
CA PRO A 80 4.11 -3.03 -15.33
C PRO A 80 3.48 -3.59 -14.04
N PRO A 81 2.14 -3.65 -13.93
CA PRO A 81 1.47 -4.18 -12.76
C PRO A 81 1.93 -5.62 -12.47
N LEU A 82 2.27 -5.90 -11.20
CA LEU A 82 2.65 -7.26 -10.77
C LEU A 82 1.48 -8.26 -10.88
N PHE A 83 0.24 -7.77 -10.85
CA PHE A 83 -0.97 -8.51 -11.20
C PHE A 83 -1.97 -7.52 -11.80
N MET A 84 -2.56 -7.88 -12.94
CA MET A 84 -3.74 -7.22 -13.49
C MET A 84 -4.87 -8.25 -13.43
N ALA A 85 -5.83 -8.04 -12.53
CA ALA A 85 -7.04 -8.85 -12.47
C ALA A 85 -8.20 -7.95 -12.84
N ASP A 86 -8.95 -8.37 -13.86
CA ASP A 86 -10.25 -7.78 -14.18
C ASP A 86 -11.25 -8.29 -13.14
N VAL A 87 -11.92 -7.38 -12.44
CA VAL A 87 -13.02 -7.72 -11.53
C VAL A 87 -14.27 -7.15 -12.16
N THR A 88 -15.07 -8.05 -12.73
CA THR A 88 -16.40 -7.78 -13.25
C THR A 88 -17.45 -7.85 -12.16
#